data_AF-A0A2A2IJD1-F1
#
_entry.id   AF-A0A2A2IJD1-F1
#
_cell.length_a   1.000
_cell.length_b   1.000
_cell.length_c   1.000
_cell.angle_alpha   90.00
_cell.angle_beta   90.00
_cell.angle_gamma   90.00
#
_symmetry.space_group_name_H-M   'P 1'
#
loop_
_entity.id
_entity.type
_entity.pdbx_description
1 polymer ?
#
loop_
_entity_poly.entity_id
_entity_poly.type
_entity_poly.pdbx_seq_one_letter_code
_entity_poly.pdbx_strand_id
1 'polypeptide(L)' 'PLGHGEKSVMMILPYMCLTEEEMLAIRWHMGRFDSSADTYNGLQTLNAAQRTSPLVTALHLADMMASWFDETSYE' A
#
# COMPACT_ATOMS: atom_id res chain seq x y z
N PRO A 1 14.57 -6.70 6.35
CA PRO A 1 14.22 -5.94 7.57
C PRO A 1 13.31 -4.76 7.19
N LEU A 2 12.06 -4.78 7.69
CA LEU A 2 10.89 -3.97 7.31
C LEU A 2 10.36 -4.21 5.88
N GLY A 3 9.03 -4.24 5.75
CA GLY A 3 8.32 -4.39 4.48
C GLY A 3 8.41 -3.12 3.62
N HIS A 4 8.05 -3.24 2.34
CA HIS A 4 8.17 -2.15 1.36
C HIS A 4 7.32 -0.94 1.77
N GLY A 5 6.09 -1.18 2.22
CA GLY A 5 5.19 -0.14 2.71
C GLY A 5 5.63 0.52 4.01
N GLU A 6 6.01 -0.26 5.03
CA GLU A 6 6.43 0.30 6.32
C GLU A 6 7.67 1.20 6.17
N LYS A 7 8.62 0.79 5.33
CA LYS A 7 9.80 1.61 5.03
C LYS A 7 9.41 2.94 4.38
N SER A 8 8.44 2.92 3.47
CA SER A 8 7.95 4.12 2.77
C SER A 8 7.32 5.11 3.75
N VAL A 9 6.47 4.63 4.67
CA VAL A 9 5.90 5.46 5.75
C VAL A 9 6.99 6.09 6.62
N MET A 10 7.98 5.29 7.04
CA MET A 10 9.08 5.79 7.88
C MET A 10 9.92 6.87 7.19
N MET A 11 10.11 6.78 5.87
CA MET A 11 10.89 7.76 5.12
C MET A 11 10.17 9.10 4.96
N ILE A 12 8.84 9.10 4.83
CA ILE A 12 8.07 10.31 4.55
C ILE A 12 7.63 11.07 5.82
N LEU A 13 7.44 10.36 6.94
CA LEU A 13 7.01 10.93 8.22
C LEU A 13 7.83 12.14 8.72
N PRO A 14 9.17 12.23 8.53
CA PRO A 14 9.94 13.42 8.92
C PRO A 14 9.63 14.68 8.12
N TYR A 15 9.03 14.53 6.94
CA TYR A 15 8.80 15.64 6.00
C TYR A 15 7.34 16.11 5.98
N MET A 16 6.39 15.28 6.38
CA MET A 16 4.98 15.66 6.46
C MET A 16 4.24 14.83 7.51
N CYS A 17 3.24 15.46 8.13
CA CYS A 17 2.31 14.78 9.01
C CYS A 17 1.30 14.00 8.17
N LEU A 18 1.33 12.68 8.30
CA LEU A 18 0.33 11.81 7.69
C LEU A 18 -0.79 11.49 8.68
N THR A 19 -2.01 11.43 8.19
CA THR A 19 -3.13 10.82 8.90
C THR A 19 -2.95 9.31 8.99
N GLU A 20 -3.67 8.67 9.92
CA GLU A 20 -3.63 7.21 10.05
C GLU A 20 -4.07 6.50 8.76
N GLU A 21 -5.07 7.04 8.06
CA GLU A 21 -5.55 6.49 6.79
C GLU A 21 -4.49 6.55 5.69
N GLU A 22 -3.78 7.67 5.57
CA GLU A 22 -2.68 7.83 4.61
C GLU A 22 -1.52 6.89 4.91
N MET A 23 -1.14 6.75 6.19
CA MET A 23 -0.12 5.78 6.59
C MET A 23 -0.55 4.35 6.27
N LEU A 24 -1.81 4.00 6.51
CA LEU A 24 -2.38 2.69 6.18
C LEU A 24 -2.37 2.43 4.68
N ALA A 25 -2.73 3.43 3.86
CA ALA A 25 -2.69 3.31 2.41
C ALA A 25 -1.27 3.12 1.90
N ILE A 26 -0.31 3.94 2.35
CA ILE A 26 1.11 3.80 1.96
C ILE A 26 1.67 2.44 2.41
N ARG A 27 1.35 2.00 3.63
CA ARG A 27 1.77 0.69 4.13
C ARG A 27 1.28 -0.46 3.23
N TRP A 28 0.05 -0.40 2.76
CA TRP A 28 -0.59 -1.47 1.99
C TRP A 28 -0.75 -1.16 0.50
N HIS A 29 0.03 -0.22 -0.06
CA HIS A 29 -0.10 0.16 -1.48
C HIS A 29 0.12 -1.02 -2.44
N MET A 30 0.99 -1.99 -2.09
CA MET A 30 1.20 -3.20 -2.90
C MET A 30 0.08 -4.25 -2.75
N GLY A 31 -0.88 -4.04 -1.85
CA GLY A 31 -2.00 -4.94 -1.62
C GLY A 31 -1.55 -6.39 -1.36
N ARG A 32 -2.11 -7.33 -2.13
CA ARG A 32 -1.81 -8.77 -2.03
C ARG A 32 -0.38 -9.12 -2.46
N PHE A 33 0.31 -8.23 -3.18
CA PHE A 33 1.68 -8.43 -3.63
C PHE A 33 2.73 -8.04 -2.59
N ASP A 34 2.32 -7.50 -1.43
CA ASP A 34 3.22 -7.32 -0.30
C ASP A 34 3.57 -8.67 0.34
N SER A 35 4.86 -8.95 0.54
CA SER A 35 5.34 -10.16 1.22
C SER A 35 4.73 -10.39 2.62
N SER A 36 4.33 -9.31 3.30
CA SER A 36 3.63 -9.37 4.58
C SER A 36 2.27 -10.02 4.44
N ALA A 37 1.62 -9.90 3.27
CA ALA A 37 0.33 -10.50 2.98
C ALA A 37 0.43 -12.02 2.70
N ASP A 38 1.61 -12.59 2.42
CA ASP A 38 1.75 -14.01 2.05
C ASP A 38 1.27 -14.97 3.15
N THR A 39 1.32 -14.53 4.41
CA THR A 39 0.78 -15.30 5.54
C THR A 39 -0.72 -15.10 5.71
N TYR A 40 -1.43 -16.10 6.24
CA TYR A 40 -2.86 -15.97 6.56
C TYR A 40 -3.13 -14.76 7.46
N ASN A 41 -2.33 -14.59 8.51
CA ASN A 41 -2.45 -13.44 9.42
C ASN A 41 -2.23 -12.11 8.69
N GLY A 42 -1.22 -12.06 7.82
CA GLY A 42 -0.95 -10.91 6.97
C GLY A 42 -2.12 -10.52 6.08
N LEU A 43 -2.70 -11.50 5.38
CA LEU A 43 -3.89 -11.30 4.57
C LEU A 43 -5.07 -10.76 5.40
N GLN A 44 -5.26 -11.27 6.61
CA GLN A 44 -6.30 -10.74 7.51
C GLN A 44 -6.02 -9.30 7.95
N THR A 45 -4.76 -8.93 8.16
CA THR A 45 -4.40 -7.54 8.47
C THR A 45 -4.60 -6.59 7.28
N LEU A 46 -4.34 -7.05 6.04
CA LEU A 46 -4.66 -6.31 4.83
C LEU A 46 -6.18 -6.13 4.67
N ASN A 47 -6.94 -7.22 4.84
CA ASN A 47 -8.41 -7.18 4.76
C ASN A 47 -9.00 -6.22 5.81
N ALA A 48 -8.43 -6.19 7.02
CA ALA A 48 -8.84 -5.25 8.06
C ALA A 48 -8.51 -3.80 7.64
N ALA A 49 -7.31 -3.55 7.11
CA ALA A 49 -6.92 -2.24 6.62
C ALA A 49 -7.85 -1.70 5.53
N GLN A 50 -8.20 -2.53 4.54
CA GLN A 50 -9.13 -2.18 3.47
C GLN A 50 -10.55 -1.89 3.97
N ARG A 51 -10.97 -2.52 5.07
CA ARG A 51 -12.27 -2.22 5.72
C ARG A 51 -12.22 -0.93 6.53
N THR A 52 -11.07 -0.60 7.10
CA THR A 52 -10.88 0.62 7.89
C THR A 52 -10.84 1.87 7.02
N SER A 53 -10.11 1.84 5.90
CA SER A 53 -10.06 2.97 4.97
C SER A 53 -10.13 2.52 3.51
N PRO A 54 -11.08 3.08 2.72
CA PRO A 54 -11.15 2.82 1.29
C PRO A 54 -9.92 3.35 0.54
N LEU A 55 -9.15 4.27 1.15
CA LEU A 55 -7.92 4.82 0.58
C LEU A 55 -6.89 3.72 0.28
N VAL A 56 -6.85 2.66 1.09
CA VAL A 56 -5.94 1.52 0.88
C VAL A 56 -6.19 0.86 -0.48
N THR A 57 -7.45 0.54 -0.77
CA THR A 57 -7.84 -0.08 -2.04
C THR A 57 -7.67 0.90 -3.21
N ALA A 58 -8.04 2.17 -3.01
CA ALA A 58 -7.92 3.19 -4.05
C ALA A 58 -6.46 3.40 -4.47
N LEU A 59 -5.54 3.50 -3.49
CA LEU A 59 -4.11 3.68 -3.77
C LEU A 59 -3.51 2.45 -4.45
N HIS A 60 -3.87 1.24 -4.02
CA HIS A 60 -3.42 0.01 -4.68
C HIS A 60 -3.87 -0.06 -6.15
N LEU A 61 -5.13 0.30 -6.43
CA LEU A 61 -5.64 0.35 -7.80
C LEU A 61 -4.91 1.41 -8.63
N ALA A 62 -4.65 2.59 -8.06
CA ALA A 62 -3.89 3.63 -8.72
C ALA A 62 -2.46 3.17 -9.07
N ASP A 63 -1.79 2.48 -8.14
CA ASP A 63 -0.45 1.93 -8.35
C ASP A 63 -0.41 0.89 -9.49
N MET A 64 -1.43 0.01 -9.55
CA MET A 64 -1.58 -0.92 -10.67
C MET A 64 -1.90 -0.23 -11.99
N MET A 65 -2.75 0.81 -11.97
CA MET A 65 -3.07 1.58 -13.18
C MET A 65 -1.84 2.28 -13.74
N ALA A 66 -1.09 2.98 -12.87
CA ALA A 66 0.15 3.63 -13.25
C ALA A 66 1.12 2.62 -13.86
N SER A 67 1.37 1.52 -13.15
CA SER A 67 2.34 0.51 -13.57
C SER A 67 2.00 -0.15 -14.91
N TRP A 68 0.74 -0.52 -15.13
CA TRP A 68 0.37 -1.42 -16.24
C TRP A 68 -0.34 -0.73 -17.41
N PHE A 69 -0.92 0.44 -17.18
CA PHE A 69 -1.72 1.15 -18.18
C PHE A 69 -1.12 2.50 -18.56
N ASP A 70 -0.71 3.31 -17.58
CA ASP A 70 -0.29 4.70 -17.86
C ASP A 70 1.20 4.79 -18.22
N GLU A 71 2.06 4.09 -17.49
CA GLU A 71 3.53 4.15 -17.65
C GLU A 71 4.06 3.05 -18.58
N THR A 72 3.23 2.07 -18.92
CA THR A 72 3.60 1.02 -19.87
C THR A 72 3.28 1.46 -21.30
N SER A 73 4.33 1.66 -22.10
CA SER A 73 4.20 1.78 -23.56
C SER A 73 4.27 0.38 -24.18
N TYR A 74 3.15 -0.13 -24.67
CA TYR A 74 3.16 -1.35 -25.49
C TYR A 74 3.56 -0.94 -26.92
N GLU A 75 4.76 -1.33 -27.35
CA GLU A 75 5.15 -1.31 -28.78
C GLU A 75 4.40 -2.39 -29.58
#